data_AF-A0A6J6HUC5-F1
#
_entry.id   AF-A0A6J6HUC5-F1
#
_cell.length_a   1.000
_cell.length_b   1.000
_cell.length_c   1.000
_cell.angle_alpha   90.00
_cell.angle_beta   90.00
_cell.angle_gamma   90.00
#
_symmetry.space_group_name_H-M   'P 1'
#
loop_
_entity.id
_entity.type
_entity.pdbx_description
1 polymer ?
#
loop_
_entity_poly.entity_id
_entity_poly.type
_entity_poly.pdbx_seq_one_letter_code
_entity_poly.pdbx_strand_id
1 'polypeptide(L)'
;MPGYFLFYQGAWGAVGGTSASAPFTATAFALQSTARVAHGGSRLGFVAPLLYQIAENGGADAERAILDITLGNNDAHEVGVYRATVGYDMASGLGTVRHDGLYDILNPIRPEEPVEPKFTG
;
A
#
# COMPACT_ATOMS: atom_id res chain seq x y z
N MET A 1 -8.18 -15.60 14.40
CA MET A 1 -6.96 -15.00 13.85
C MET A 1 -7.37 -14.11 12.69
N PRO A 2 -6.91 -12.85 12.59
CA PRO A 2 -7.11 -12.06 11.37
C PRO A 2 -6.45 -12.77 10.18
N GLY A 3 -7.07 -12.69 8.99
CA GLY A 3 -6.62 -13.35 7.77
C GLY A 3 -7.57 -13.10 6.60
N TYR A 4 -7.19 -13.54 5.40
CA TYR A 4 -7.98 -13.44 4.19
C TYR A 4 -8.79 -14.72 3.99
N PHE A 5 -10.07 -14.59 3.62
CA PHE A 5 -10.86 -15.76 3.21
C PHE A 5 -10.49 -16.17 1.79
N LEU A 6 -10.09 -17.43 1.65
CA LEU A 6 -9.78 -18.06 0.37
C LEU A 6 -10.74 -19.22 0.16
N PHE A 7 -11.33 -19.31 -1.03
CA PHE A 7 -12.04 -20.51 -1.46
C PHE A 7 -11.08 -21.39 -2.26
N TYR A 8 -10.80 -22.59 -1.77
CA TYR A 8 -9.86 -23.51 -2.39
C TYR A 8 -10.36 -24.95 -2.25
N GLN A 9 -10.28 -25.74 -3.33
CA GLN A 9 -10.75 -27.13 -3.39
C GLN A 9 -12.19 -27.35 -2.87
N GLY A 10 -13.09 -26.41 -3.15
CA GLY A 10 -14.50 -26.54 -2.78
C GLY A 10 -14.84 -26.11 -1.36
N ALA A 11 -13.89 -25.57 -0.60
CA ALA A 11 -14.11 -25.13 0.78
C ALA A 11 -13.58 -23.71 1.03
N TRP A 12 -14.22 -23.01 1.97
CA TRP A 12 -13.72 -21.76 2.52
C TRP A 12 -12.68 -22.02 3.61
N GLY A 13 -11.57 -21.29 3.56
CA GLY A 13 -10.54 -21.28 4.59
C GLY A 13 -10.02 -19.87 4.83
N ALA A 14 -9.30 -19.69 5.93
CA ALA A 14 -8.56 -18.47 6.21
C ALA A 14 -7.07 -18.69 5.90
N VAL A 15 -6.47 -17.75 5.17
CA VAL A 15 -5.04 -17.73 4.85
C VAL A 15 -4.40 -16.42 5.29
N GLY A 16 -3.09 -16.41 5.42
CA GLY A 16 -2.31 -15.22 5.78
C GLY A 16 -0.93 -15.24 5.13
N GLY A 17 0.03 -14.62 5.79
CA GLY A 17 1.42 -14.56 5.32
C GLY A 17 1.67 -13.48 4.27
N THR A 18 2.95 -13.23 4.00
CA THR A 18 3.40 -12.23 3.02
C THR A 18 2.92 -12.55 1.60
N SER A 19 2.69 -13.82 1.29
CA SER A 19 2.07 -14.27 0.05
C SER A 19 0.66 -13.72 -0.15
N ALA A 20 -0.11 -13.47 0.91
CA ALA A 20 -1.41 -12.83 0.80
C ALA A 20 -1.31 -11.31 0.65
N SER A 21 -0.29 -10.69 1.27
CA SER A 21 -0.03 -9.25 1.14
C SER A 21 0.43 -8.85 -0.27
N ALA A 22 1.29 -9.65 -0.90
CA ALA A 22 1.86 -9.36 -2.22
C ALA A 22 0.81 -9.06 -3.32
N PRO A 23 -0.20 -9.91 -3.59
CA PRO A 23 -1.21 -9.64 -4.60
C PRO A 23 -2.13 -8.46 -4.23
N PHE A 24 -2.36 -8.21 -2.95
CA PHE A 24 -3.14 -7.05 -2.49
C PHE A 24 -2.43 -5.74 -2.85
N THR A 25 -1.15 -5.63 -2.47
CA THR A 25 -0.31 -4.47 -2.80
C THR A 25 -0.16 -4.28 -4.32
N ALA A 26 0.05 -5.37 -5.07
CA ALA A 26 0.13 -5.31 -6.53
C ALA A 26 -1.16 -4.76 -7.17
N THR A 27 -2.32 -5.22 -6.70
CA THR A 27 -3.63 -4.75 -7.18
C THR A 27 -3.83 -3.28 -6.88
N ALA A 28 -3.47 -2.82 -5.68
CA ALA A 28 -3.61 -1.42 -5.30
C ALA A 28 -2.72 -0.49 -6.16
N PHE A 29 -1.48 -0.87 -6.46
CA PHE A 29 -0.64 -0.10 -7.39
C PHE A 29 -1.15 -0.12 -8.84
N ALA A 30 -1.77 -1.23 -9.27
CA ALA A 30 -2.41 -1.30 -10.59
C ALA A 30 -3.61 -0.34 -10.69
N LEU A 31 -4.42 -0.25 -9.63
CA LEU A 31 -5.54 0.71 -9.56
C LEU A 31 -5.03 2.16 -9.57
N GLN A 32 -4.02 2.48 -8.77
CA GLN A 32 -3.39 3.81 -8.77
C GLN A 32 -2.80 4.17 -10.14
N SER A 33 -2.15 3.23 -10.81
CA SER A 33 -1.64 3.42 -12.18
C SER A 33 -2.76 3.70 -13.18
N THR A 34 -3.88 2.99 -13.05
CA THR A 34 -5.05 3.16 -13.92
C THR A 34 -5.67 4.53 -13.71
N ALA A 35 -5.84 4.96 -12.46
CA ALA A 35 -6.35 6.28 -12.14
C ALA A 35 -5.44 7.39 -12.68
N ARG A 36 -4.12 7.29 -12.49
CA ARG A 36 -3.18 8.28 -13.03
C ARG A 36 -3.32 8.44 -14.54
N VAL A 37 -3.42 7.33 -15.28
CA VAL A 37 -3.63 7.37 -16.73
C VAL A 37 -4.96 8.03 -17.08
N ALA A 38 -6.02 7.78 -16.31
CA ALA A 38 -7.32 8.41 -16.51
C ALA A 38 -7.28 9.94 -16.31
N HIS A 39 -6.38 10.44 -15.46
CA HIS A 39 -6.13 11.86 -15.20
C HIS A 39 -4.97 12.46 -16.04
N GLY A 40 -4.66 11.85 -17.18
CA GLY A 40 -3.63 12.34 -18.12
C GLY A 40 -2.19 12.18 -17.63
N GLY A 41 -1.98 11.44 -16.54
CA GLY A 41 -0.66 11.08 -16.03
C GLY A 41 -0.09 9.80 -16.65
N SER A 42 1.13 9.45 -16.25
CA SER A 42 1.78 8.18 -16.60
C SER A 42 1.45 7.07 -15.60
N ARG A 43 1.53 5.82 -16.07
CA ARG A 43 1.48 4.62 -15.20
C ARG A 43 2.58 4.69 -14.14
N LEU A 44 2.34 4.09 -12.97
CA LEU A 44 3.40 3.92 -11.99
C LEU A 44 4.45 2.95 -12.54
N GLY A 45 5.71 3.35 -12.45
CA GLY A 45 6.86 2.51 -12.74
C GLY A 45 7.38 1.84 -11.47
N PHE A 46 8.69 1.88 -11.26
CA PHE A 46 9.29 1.42 -10.02
C PHE A 46 8.92 2.35 -8.85
N VAL A 47 8.04 1.89 -7.96
CA VAL A 47 7.44 2.71 -6.89
C VAL A 47 8.31 2.88 -5.65
N ALA A 48 9.33 2.05 -5.43
CA ALA A 48 10.10 2.10 -4.19
C ALA A 48 10.75 3.48 -3.95
N PRO A 49 11.45 4.13 -4.92
CA PRO A 49 12.07 5.43 -4.68
C PRO A 49 11.07 6.50 -4.24
N LEU A 50 9.86 6.49 -4.82
CA LEU A 50 8.78 7.40 -4.44
C LEU A 50 8.36 7.21 -2.97
N LEU A 51 8.18 5.96 -2.53
CA LEU A 51 7.75 5.68 -1.15
C LEU A 51 8.80 6.11 -0.13
N TYR A 52 10.07 5.84 -0.41
CA TYR A 52 11.17 6.29 0.45
C TYR A 52 11.30 7.81 0.47
N GLN A 53 11.13 8.48 -0.67
CA GLN A 53 11.13 9.95 -0.72
C GLN A 53 9.98 10.56 0.11
N ILE A 54 8.78 9.97 0.06
CA ILE A 54 7.64 10.39 0.89
C ILE A 54 7.98 10.21 2.38
N ALA A 55 8.53 9.06 2.75
CA ALA A 55 8.93 8.79 4.14
C ALA A 55 10.00 9.76 4.65
N GLU A 56 11.04 10.01 3.85
CA GLU A 56 12.16 10.91 4.18
C GLU A 56 11.73 12.37 4.31
N ASN A 57 10.82 12.84 3.45
CA ASN A 57 10.29 14.20 3.53
C ASN A 57 9.42 14.41 4.78
N GLY A 58 8.82 13.35 5.31
CA GLY A 58 8.02 13.39 6.54
C GLY A 58 6.73 14.20 6.41
N GLY A 59 6.22 14.65 7.56
CA GLY A 59 5.03 15.50 7.65
C GLY A 59 3.73 14.83 7.20
N ALA A 60 2.77 15.66 6.77
CA ALA A 60 1.41 15.21 6.50
C ALA A 60 1.32 14.17 5.36
N ASP A 61 2.22 14.22 4.37
CA ASP A 61 2.21 13.26 3.27
C ASP A 61 2.74 11.90 3.70
N ALA A 62 3.80 11.86 4.53
CA ALA A 62 4.28 10.60 5.12
C ALA A 62 3.20 9.95 6.00
N GLU A 63 2.57 10.71 6.90
CA GLU A 63 1.49 10.22 7.78
C GLU A 63 0.25 9.75 7.00
N ARG A 64 0.00 10.37 5.84
CA ARG A 64 -1.12 10.04 4.96
C ARG A 64 -0.87 8.80 4.13
N ALA A 65 0.34 8.62 3.59
CA ALA A 65 0.67 7.49 2.70
C ALA A 65 1.27 6.26 3.40
N ILE A 66 1.78 6.40 4.62
CA ILE A 66 2.52 5.33 5.29
C ILE A 66 1.99 5.17 6.72
N LEU A 67 1.57 3.95 7.05
CA LEU A 67 1.32 3.53 8.42
C LEU A 67 2.55 2.80 8.95
N ASP A 68 3.34 3.52 9.75
CA ASP A 68 4.53 3.00 10.41
C ASP A 68 4.17 1.95 11.48
N ILE A 69 4.79 0.78 11.41
CA ILE A 69 4.53 -0.33 12.34
C ILE A 69 5.64 -0.33 13.38
N THR A 70 5.33 0.10 14.59
CA THR A 70 6.34 0.30 15.66
C THR A 70 6.25 -0.74 16.78
N LEU A 71 5.32 -1.69 16.68
CA LEU A 71 5.06 -2.71 17.68
C LEU A 71 5.12 -4.11 17.07
N GLY A 72 5.83 -5.02 17.75
CA GLY A 72 6.00 -6.41 17.34
C GLY A 72 7.42 -6.74 16.90
N ASN A 73 7.59 -7.89 16.27
CA ASN A 73 8.83 -8.39 15.70
C ASN A 73 8.51 -9.38 14.56
N ASN A 74 9.53 -9.76 13.80
CA ASN A 74 9.39 -10.79 12.76
C ASN A 74 9.70 -12.21 13.25
N ASP A 75 9.62 -12.45 14.57
CA ASP A 75 9.92 -13.74 15.17
C ASP A 75 8.75 -14.72 15.06
N ALA A 76 8.54 -15.20 13.83
CA ALA A 76 7.64 -16.30 13.57
C ALA A 76 8.40 -17.62 13.79
N HIS A 77 8.00 -18.41 14.78
CA HIS A 77 8.61 -19.71 15.08
C HIS A 77 10.07 -19.67 15.56
N GLU A 78 10.44 -18.66 16.36
CA GLU A 78 11.77 -18.55 17.01
C GLU A 78 12.94 -18.41 16.01
N VAL A 79 12.67 -17.92 14.80
CA VAL A 79 13.70 -17.66 13.76
C VAL A 79 13.91 -16.19 13.43
N GLY A 80 13.04 -15.29 13.88
CA GLY A 80 13.18 -13.85 13.62
C GLY A 80 13.89 -13.14 14.75
N VAL A 81 14.59 -12.06 14.43
CA VAL A 81 15.46 -11.34 15.38
C VAL A 81 15.21 -9.83 15.40
N TYR A 82 14.39 -9.31 14.49
CA TYR A 82 14.21 -7.89 14.31
C TYR A 82 12.90 -7.43 14.96
N ARG A 83 13.02 -6.41 15.81
CA ARG A 83 11.87 -5.70 16.38
C ARG A 83 11.42 -4.62 15.41
N ALA A 84 10.12 -4.36 15.42
CA ALA A 84 9.55 -3.21 14.75
C ALA A 84 9.91 -1.92 15.52
N THR A 85 10.24 -0.84 14.82
CA THR A 85 10.70 0.44 15.41
C THR A 85 10.12 1.63 14.66
N VAL A 86 10.36 2.85 15.15
CA VAL A 86 9.96 4.07 14.42
C VAL A 86 10.77 4.19 13.12
N GLY A 87 10.06 4.42 12.02
CA GLY A 87 10.63 4.54 10.68
C GLY A 87 10.94 3.19 10.05
N TYR A 88 11.87 3.16 9.09
CA TYR A 88 12.24 1.90 8.45
C TYR A 88 12.81 0.89 9.44
N ASP A 89 12.31 -0.34 9.42
CA ASP A 89 12.86 -1.46 10.17
C ASP A 89 12.89 -2.77 9.36
N MET A 90 13.60 -3.77 9.89
CA MET A 90 13.78 -5.07 9.21
C MET A 90 12.60 -6.05 9.43
N ALA A 91 11.63 -5.70 10.27
CA ALA A 91 10.44 -6.51 10.51
C ALA A 91 9.28 -6.13 9.56
N SER A 92 9.16 -4.85 9.22
CA SER A 92 8.01 -4.28 8.50
C SER A 92 8.38 -3.31 7.36
N GLY A 93 9.66 -2.97 7.20
CA GLY A 93 10.11 -1.98 6.22
C GLY A 93 9.66 -0.58 6.62
N LEU A 94 9.09 0.19 5.68
CA LEU A 94 8.42 1.47 5.98
C LEU A 94 7.07 1.27 6.69
N GLY A 95 6.61 0.03 6.88
CA GLY A 95 5.26 -0.29 7.34
C GLY A 95 4.28 -0.50 6.19
N THR A 96 3.01 -0.14 6.41
CA THR A 96 1.93 -0.38 5.44
C THR A 96 1.70 0.85 4.56
N VAL A 97 1.67 0.67 3.24
CA VAL A 97 1.25 1.72 2.31
C VAL A 97 -0.25 1.95 2.46
N ARG A 98 -0.63 3.18 2.80
CA ARG A 98 -2.02 3.65 2.82
C ARG A 98 -2.40 4.11 1.42
N HIS A 99 -3.02 3.21 0.67
CA HIS A 99 -3.24 3.40 -0.77
C HIS A 99 -4.24 4.50 -1.12
N ASP A 100 -5.16 4.84 -0.21
CA ASP A 100 -6.04 6.02 -0.26
C ASP A 100 -5.24 7.32 -0.16
N GLY A 101 -4.39 7.43 0.86
CA GLY A 101 -3.54 8.59 1.04
C GLY A 101 -2.51 8.77 -0.08
N LEU A 102 -1.92 7.66 -0.53
CA LEU A 102 -1.02 7.66 -1.69
C LEU A 102 -1.76 8.04 -2.99
N TYR A 103 -3.04 7.67 -3.14
CA TYR A 103 -3.86 8.11 -4.27
C TYR A 103 -4.00 9.63 -4.31
N ASP A 104 -4.30 10.26 -3.18
CA ASP A 104 -4.47 11.71 -3.07
C ASP A 104 -3.17 12.47 -3.42
N ILE A 105 -2.03 11.95 -2.96
CA ILE A 105 -0.70 12.50 -3.26
C ILE A 105 -0.39 12.38 -4.77
N LEU A 106 -0.76 11.26 -5.39
CA LEU A 106 -0.45 11.00 -6.80
C LEU A 106 -1.42 11.66 -7.77
N ASN A 107 -2.64 11.94 -7.34
CA ASN A 107 -3.72 12.53 -8.13
C ASN A 107 -4.32 13.72 -7.38
N PRO A 108 -3.52 14.78 -7.10
CA PRO A 108 -4.03 15.94 -6.40
C PRO A 108 -5.19 16.55 -7.20
N ILE A 109 -6.29 16.87 -6.52
CA ILE A 109 -7.44 17.55 -7.15
C ILE A 109 -6.91 18.78 -7.88
N ARG A 110 -7.03 18.76 -9.21
CA ARG A 110 -6.73 19.92 -10.04
C ARG A 110 -7.99 20.77 -10.08
N PRO A 111 -7.97 22.02 -9.59
CA PRO A 111 -9.14 22.91 -9.62
C PRO A 111 -9.72 23.11 -11.03
N GLU A 112 -8.92 22.83 -12.06
CA GLU A 112 -9.19 23.08 -13.47
C GLU A 112 -9.95 21.93 -14.18
N GLU A 113 -10.05 20.73 -13.59
CA GLU A 113 -10.52 19.53 -14.33
C GLU A 113 -11.97 19.18 -13.93
N PRO A 114 -12.96 19.29 -14.85
CA PRO A 114 -14.33 18.90 -14.57
C PRO A 114 -14.39 17.40 -14.23
N VAL A 115 -14.95 17.07 -13.08
CA VAL A 115 -15.29 15.67 -12.74
C VAL A 115 -16.51 15.29 -13.58
N GLU A 116 -16.30 14.87 -14.83
CA GLU A 116 -17.39 14.24 -15.59
C GLU A 116 -17.65 12.85 -15.00
N PRO A 117 -18.87 12.57 -14.51
CA PRO A 117 -19.22 11.24 -14.07
C PRO A 117 -19.30 10.31 -15.29
N LYS A 118 -18.29 9.46 -15.46
CA LYS A 118 -18.33 8.38 -16.47
C LYS A 118 -19.23 7.25 -15.98
N PHE A 119 -20.54 7.46 -16.04
CA PHE A 119 -21.51 6.37 -16.06
C PHE A 119 -21.65 5.89 -17.51
N THR A 120 -20.85 4.90 -17.89
CA THR A 120 -21.12 4.10 -19.10
C THR A 120 -21.97 2.91 -18.67
N GLY A 121 -23.21 2.87 -19.15
CA GLY A 121 -24.20 1.82 -18.87
C GLY A 121 -23.94 0.52 -19.61
#